data_AF-A0AA35X5U1-F1
#
_entry.id   AF-A0AA35X5U1-F1
#
_cell.length_a   1.000
_cell.length_b   1.000
_cell.length_c   1.000
_cell.angle_alpha   90.00
_cell.angle_beta   90.00
_cell.angle_gamma   90.00
#
_symmetry.space_group_name_H-M   'P 1'
#
loop_
_entity.id
_entity.type
_entity.pdbx_description
1 polymer ?
#
loop_
_entity_poly.entity_id
_entity_poly.type
_entity_poly.pdbx_seq_one_letter_code
_entity_poly.pdbx_strand_id
1 'polypeptide(L)'
;MALYSLAEFITVSILYSYESNLGDWQYLYIDLVLVFAFSVVMGYTGPHPHLVKRRPLGTLAGVHVMLSLGLQTLLLIVFQISALLYLQKQPWYQPLNPDPESRNIRCSENTVLFQISIFQYVALAVSLSTAAPYRRPLYTNVWFLLALGILFPLNIYLTLAPAHWWTWLWEWLQMKPHPSLWFSVAIVELALFNFLISHLLEGYILPSECVRVLLRWVRCKTKPRNKYKHLLSSIPPNWPFTSHS
;
A
#
# COMPACT_ATOMS: atom_id res chain seq x y z
N MET A 1 7.54 -2.32 -3.58
CA MET A 1 8.74 -1.55 -3.19
C MET A 1 8.45 -0.05 -3.17
N ALA A 2 8.24 0.64 -4.30
CA ALA A 2 8.04 2.10 -4.30
C ALA A 2 6.95 2.62 -3.34
N LEU A 3 5.77 1.96 -3.29
CA LEU A 3 4.69 2.32 -2.36
C LEU A 3 5.07 2.14 -0.89
N TYR A 4 5.91 1.15 -0.57
CA TYR A 4 6.35 0.92 0.80
C TYR A 4 7.28 2.04 1.27
N SER A 5 8.22 2.46 0.43
CA SER A 5 9.11 3.60 0.72
C SER A 5 8.34 4.92 0.82
N LEU A 6 7.31 5.12 -0.01
CA LEU A 6 6.44 6.30 0.09
C LEU A 6 5.63 6.28 1.39
N ALA A 7 5.06 5.13 1.77
CA ALA A 7 4.33 4.97 3.01
C ALA A 7 5.20 5.29 4.23
N GLU A 8 6.44 4.76 4.25
CA GLU A 8 7.42 5.03 5.30
C GLU A 8 7.77 6.51 5.36
N PHE A 9 8.16 7.10 4.22
CA PHE A 9 8.50 8.51 4.11
C PHE A 9 7.37 9.42 4.62
N ILE A 10 6.12 9.12 4.30
CA ILE A 10 4.96 9.88 4.76
C ILE A 10 4.77 9.75 6.26
N THR A 11 4.83 8.52 6.80
CA THR A 11 4.67 8.27 8.23
C THR A 11 5.71 9.06 9.03
N VAL A 12 6.96 9.01 8.58
CA VAL A 12 8.09 9.72 9.19
C VAL A 12 7.94 11.24 9.03
N SER A 13 7.54 11.72 7.85
CA SER A 13 7.30 13.15 7.62
C SER A 13 6.18 13.71 8.50
N ILE A 14 5.12 12.95 8.73
CA ILE A 14 4.04 13.33 9.65
C ILE A 14 4.57 13.37 11.08
N LEU A 15 5.37 12.38 11.50
CA LEU A 15 5.96 12.36 12.85
C LEU A 15 6.93 13.51 13.11
N TYR A 16 7.71 13.90 12.11
CA TYR A 16 8.59 15.06 12.20
C TYR A 16 7.83 16.36 12.48
N SER A 17 6.58 16.48 11.98
CA SER A 17 5.70 17.62 12.32
C SER A 17 5.34 17.68 13.81
N TYR A 18 5.48 16.57 14.54
CA TYR A 18 5.27 16.46 15.98
C TYR A 18 6.59 16.33 16.75
N GLU A 19 7.73 16.65 16.14
CA GLU A 19 9.06 16.58 16.77
C GLU A 19 9.39 15.17 17.34
N SER A 20 8.86 14.14 16.68
CA SER A 20 9.06 12.73 17.01
C SER A 20 9.54 11.96 15.78
N ASN A 21 9.95 10.71 15.99
CA ASN A 21 10.37 9.80 14.93
C ASN A 21 9.97 8.36 15.27
N LEU A 22 9.91 7.50 14.25
CA LEU A 22 9.78 6.06 14.44
C LEU A 22 11.03 5.52 15.16
N GLY A 23 10.82 4.52 16.01
CA GLY A 23 11.91 3.83 16.69
C GLY A 23 12.67 2.87 15.76
N ASP A 24 13.95 2.65 16.03
CA ASP A 24 14.80 1.74 15.22
C ASP A 24 14.19 0.33 15.10
N TRP A 25 13.57 -0.17 16.19
CA TRP A 25 12.87 -1.46 16.19
C TRP A 25 11.53 -1.44 15.44
N GLN A 26 10.87 -0.29 15.36
CA GLN A 26 9.66 -0.12 14.55
C GLN A 26 10.01 -0.17 13.06
N TYR A 27 11.10 0.49 12.64
CA TYR A 27 11.63 0.36 11.28
C TYR A 27 11.98 -1.08 10.95
N LEU A 28 12.68 -1.79 11.84
CA LEU A 28 13.04 -3.19 11.63
C LEU A 28 11.80 -4.08 11.51
N TYR A 29 10.78 -3.85 12.33
CA TYR A 29 9.52 -4.58 12.22
C TYR A 29 8.85 -4.35 10.85
N ILE A 30 8.76 -3.10 10.41
CA ILE A 30 8.17 -2.75 9.11
C ILE A 30 8.96 -3.41 7.97
N ASP A 31 10.27 -3.22 7.92
CA ASP A 31 11.08 -3.65 6.79
C ASP A 31 11.31 -5.17 6.76
N LEU A 32 11.69 -5.77 7.89
CA LEU A 32 12.08 -7.17 7.95
C LEU A 32 10.87 -8.09 8.17
N VAL A 33 9.96 -7.73 9.07
CA VAL A 33 8.85 -8.62 9.42
C VAL A 33 7.71 -8.49 8.42
N LEU A 34 7.37 -7.27 7.98
CA LEU A 34 6.27 -7.07 7.03
C LEU A 34 6.77 -7.05 5.59
N VAL A 35 7.56 -6.05 5.20
CA VAL A 35 7.90 -5.81 3.78
C VAL A 35 8.71 -6.96 3.20
N PHE A 36 9.76 -7.40 3.90
CA PHE A 36 10.59 -8.52 3.45
C PHE A 36 9.78 -9.82 3.39
N ALA A 37 9.04 -10.18 4.44
CA ALA A 37 8.22 -11.39 4.44
C ALA A 37 7.23 -11.41 3.26
N PHE A 38 6.46 -10.33 3.09
CA PHE A 38 5.52 -10.22 1.98
C PHE A 38 6.22 -10.22 0.62
N SER A 39 7.35 -9.53 0.47
CA SER A 39 8.09 -9.48 -0.80
C SER A 39 8.60 -10.85 -1.24
N VAL A 40 9.09 -11.67 -0.29
CA VAL A 40 9.56 -13.03 -0.55
C VAL A 40 8.40 -13.91 -0.98
N VAL A 41 7.28 -13.90 -0.22
CA VAL A 41 6.15 -14.78 -0.53
C VAL A 41 5.43 -14.39 -1.82
N MET A 42 5.37 -13.09 -2.15
CA MET A 42 4.80 -12.62 -3.43
C MET A 42 5.56 -13.18 -4.65
N GLY A 43 6.87 -13.41 -4.51
CA GLY A 43 7.72 -13.97 -5.56
C GLY A 43 7.34 -15.39 -6.00
N TYR A 44 6.69 -16.17 -5.12
CA TYR A 44 6.24 -17.54 -5.43
C TYR A 44 4.92 -17.60 -6.21
N THR A 45 4.33 -16.46 -6.58
CA THR A 45 3.04 -16.44 -7.29
C THR A 45 3.21 -16.88 -8.75
N GLY A 46 2.53 -17.96 -9.13
CA GLY A 46 2.60 -18.52 -10.48
C GLY A 46 1.87 -17.70 -11.57
N PRO A 47 2.19 -17.95 -12.85
CA PRO A 47 1.55 -17.29 -13.98
C PRO A 47 0.11 -17.75 -14.19
N HIS A 48 -0.71 -16.87 -14.78
CA HIS A 48 -2.09 -17.20 -15.15
C HIS A 48 -2.14 -18.37 -16.17
N PRO A 49 -3.01 -19.37 -16.01
CA PRO A 49 -3.02 -20.58 -16.86
C PRO A 49 -3.37 -20.30 -18.33
N HIS A 50 -4.10 -19.21 -18.60
CA HIS A 50 -4.44 -18.80 -19.96
C HIS A 50 -3.71 -17.52 -20.36
N LEU A 51 -3.16 -17.51 -21.57
CA LEU A 51 -2.53 -16.36 -22.19
C LEU A 51 -3.60 -15.36 -22.66
N VAL A 52 -3.49 -14.10 -22.23
CA VAL A 52 -4.39 -13.02 -22.64
C VAL A 52 -3.75 -12.20 -23.75
N LYS A 53 -4.53 -11.78 -24.76
CA LYS A 53 -4.08 -10.96 -25.91
C LYS A 53 -3.57 -9.55 -25.51
N ARG A 54 -3.77 -9.16 -24.24
CA ARG A 54 -3.34 -7.86 -23.70
C ARG A 54 -1.83 -7.91 -23.42
N ARG A 55 -1.10 -6.91 -23.89
CA ARG A 55 0.35 -6.80 -23.63
C ARG A 55 0.58 -6.32 -22.19
N PRO A 56 1.55 -6.91 -21.45
CA PRO A 56 1.97 -6.36 -20.18
C PRO A 56 2.50 -4.94 -20.38
N LEU A 57 2.45 -4.13 -19.33
CA LEU A 57 3.00 -2.78 -19.38
C LEU A 57 4.51 -2.88 -19.64
N GLY A 58 4.96 -2.41 -20.80
CA GLY A 58 6.37 -2.47 -21.21
C GLY A 58 7.29 -1.48 -20.50
N THR A 59 6.77 -0.71 -19.53
CA THR A 59 7.50 0.31 -18.78
C THR A 59 7.05 0.30 -17.33
N LEU A 60 8.00 0.20 -16.40
CA LEU A 60 7.72 0.29 -14.95
C LEU A 60 7.01 1.62 -14.58
N ALA A 61 7.41 2.73 -15.22
CA ALA A 61 6.86 4.07 -15.01
C ALA A 61 5.70 4.41 -15.97
N GLY A 62 4.75 3.49 -16.13
CA GLY A 62 3.53 3.79 -16.88
C GLY A 62 2.65 4.80 -16.12
N VAL A 63 1.94 5.70 -16.84
CA VAL A 63 1.01 6.67 -16.21
C VAL A 63 -0.03 5.98 -15.31
N HIS A 64 -0.47 4.77 -15.68
CA HIS A 64 -1.35 3.96 -14.85
C HIS A 64 -0.71 3.54 -13.51
N VAL A 65 0.57 3.13 -13.54
CA VAL A 65 1.32 2.78 -12.33
C VAL A 65 1.48 4.03 -11.47
N MET A 66 1.89 5.16 -12.05
CA MET A 66 2.03 6.43 -11.32
C MET A 66 0.72 6.91 -10.70
N LEU A 67 -0.41 6.74 -11.40
CA LEU A 67 -1.73 7.06 -10.86
C LEU A 67 -2.09 6.13 -9.69
N SER A 68 -1.85 4.82 -9.81
CA SER A 68 -2.04 3.87 -8.72
C SER A 68 -1.19 4.24 -7.51
N LEU A 69 0.11 4.46 -7.72
CA LEU A 69 1.03 4.92 -6.67
C LEU A 69 0.49 6.18 -6.00
N GLY A 70 0.10 7.22 -6.76
CA GLY A 70 -0.38 8.48 -6.22
C GLY A 70 -1.69 8.36 -5.43
N LEU A 71 -2.66 7.60 -5.94
CA LEU A 71 -3.96 7.40 -5.27
C LEU A 71 -3.82 6.57 -3.99
N GLN A 72 -3.04 5.48 -4.04
CA GLN A 72 -2.75 4.69 -2.84
C GLN A 72 -2.02 5.54 -1.81
N THR A 73 -1.01 6.33 -2.23
CA THR A 73 -0.28 7.26 -1.37
C THR A 73 -1.20 8.29 -0.71
N LEU A 74 -2.14 8.88 -1.46
CA LEU A 74 -3.12 9.81 -0.92
C LEU A 74 -4.03 9.14 0.11
N LEU A 75 -4.50 7.92 -0.14
CA LEU A 75 -5.29 7.16 0.83
C LEU A 75 -4.49 6.94 2.12
N LEU A 76 -3.21 6.59 2.04
CA LEU A 76 -2.38 6.41 3.23
C LEU A 76 -2.34 7.69 4.07
N ILE A 77 -2.10 8.84 3.45
CA ILE A 77 -2.07 10.16 4.11
C ILE A 77 -3.41 10.45 4.79
N VAL A 78 -4.52 10.31 4.06
CA VAL A 78 -5.86 10.61 4.60
C VAL A 78 -6.15 9.79 5.84
N PHE A 79 -5.88 8.50 5.82
CA PHE A 79 -6.15 7.61 6.95
C PHE A 79 -5.21 7.86 8.12
N GLN A 80 -3.92 8.10 7.88
CA GLN A 80 -2.97 8.46 8.95
C GLN A 80 -3.35 9.78 9.64
N ILE A 81 -3.68 10.82 8.86
CA ILE A 81 -4.14 12.10 9.41
C ILE A 81 -5.46 11.92 10.17
N SER A 82 -6.41 11.15 9.62
CA SER A 82 -7.71 10.93 10.29
C SER A 82 -7.57 10.29 11.66
N ALA A 83 -6.60 9.40 11.83
CA ALA A 83 -6.32 8.75 13.11
C ALA A 83 -5.67 9.68 14.12
N LEU A 84 -4.76 10.55 13.68
CA LEU A 84 -4.19 11.58 14.54
C LEU A 84 -5.26 12.57 14.99
N LEU A 85 -6.14 13.00 14.08
CA LEU A 85 -7.28 13.85 14.44
C LEU A 85 -8.22 13.15 15.42
N TYR A 86 -8.40 11.83 15.29
CA TYR A 86 -9.19 11.04 16.22
C TYR A 86 -8.51 10.91 17.60
N LEU A 87 -7.18 10.73 17.63
CA LEU A 87 -6.36 10.71 18.84
C LEU A 87 -6.44 12.05 19.59
N GLN A 88 -6.29 13.17 18.88
CA GLN A 88 -6.31 14.51 19.47
C GLN A 88 -7.66 14.87 20.11
N LYS A 89 -8.75 14.25 19.67
CA LYS A 89 -10.08 14.43 20.25
C LYS A 89 -10.32 13.62 21.52
N GLN A 90 -9.41 12.72 21.89
CA GLN A 90 -9.59 11.87 23.07
C GLN A 90 -9.34 12.65 24.37
N PRO A 91 -10.13 12.42 25.43
CA PRO A 91 -10.02 13.18 26.67
C PRO A 91 -8.74 12.89 27.46
N TRP A 92 -8.11 11.74 27.22
CA TRP A 92 -6.87 11.30 27.86
C TRP A 92 -5.63 11.67 27.03
N TYR A 93 -5.81 12.28 25.85
CA TYR A 93 -4.71 12.69 25.00
C TYR A 93 -3.94 13.83 25.66
N GLN A 94 -2.63 13.64 25.77
CA GLN A 94 -1.69 14.67 26.17
C GLN A 94 -0.74 14.88 25.00
N PRO A 95 -0.61 16.11 24.48
CA PRO A 95 0.33 16.39 23.42
C PRO A 95 1.75 16.06 23.89
N LEU A 96 2.57 15.58 22.98
CA LEU A 96 3.99 15.38 23.24
C LEU A 96 4.62 16.69 23.75
N ASN A 97 5.31 16.61 24.89
CA ASN A 97 6.20 17.67 25.34
C ASN A 97 7.61 17.30 24.87
N PRO A 98 8.12 17.93 23.80
CA PRO A 98 9.37 17.52 23.17
C PRO A 98 10.54 17.80 24.10
N ASP A 99 11.32 16.75 24.38
CA ASP A 99 12.60 16.88 25.05
C ASP A 99 13.69 17.13 23.99
N PRO A 100 14.40 18.27 24.02
CA PRO A 100 15.43 18.59 23.03
C PRO A 100 16.63 17.63 23.05
N GLU A 101 16.82 16.85 24.13
CA GLU A 101 17.91 15.87 24.24
C GLU A 101 17.52 14.47 23.78
N SER A 102 16.22 14.22 23.54
CA SER A 102 15.69 12.88 23.25
C SER A 102 15.07 12.78 21.85
N ARG A 103 15.05 11.57 21.28
CA ARG A 103 14.38 11.31 19.98
C ARG A 103 12.83 11.29 20.09
N ASN A 104 12.27 11.51 21.28
CA ASN A 104 10.83 11.56 21.57
C ASN A 104 10.01 10.39 20.99
N ILE A 105 10.61 9.19 20.94
CA ILE A 105 10.03 8.02 20.25
C ILE A 105 8.79 7.48 20.98
N ARG A 106 8.79 7.55 22.32
CA ARG A 106 7.70 7.03 23.18
C ARG A 106 6.55 8.03 23.31
N CYS A 107 5.85 8.30 22.21
CA CYS A 107 4.68 9.18 22.19
C CYS A 107 3.42 8.47 21.67
N SER A 108 2.26 9.06 21.95
CA SER A 108 0.96 8.50 21.56
C SER A 108 0.77 8.59 20.05
N GLU A 109 1.26 9.66 19.45
CA GLU A 109 1.23 10.00 18.03
C GLU A 109 2.03 8.96 17.23
N ASN A 110 3.24 8.64 17.69
CA ASN A 110 4.08 7.58 17.11
C ASN A 110 3.41 6.21 17.20
N THR A 111 2.85 5.87 18.36
CA THR A 111 2.19 4.58 18.55
C THR A 111 1.00 4.40 17.60
N VAL A 112 0.16 5.41 17.45
CA VAL A 112 -1.01 5.37 16.56
C VAL A 112 -0.60 5.30 15.08
N LEU A 113 0.39 6.10 14.68
CA LEU A 113 0.89 6.07 13.31
C LEU A 113 1.56 4.75 12.97
N PHE A 114 2.36 4.20 13.88
CA PHE A 114 2.95 2.87 13.75
C PHE A 114 1.84 1.83 13.58
N GLN A 115 0.84 1.79 14.47
CA GLN A 115 -0.28 0.85 14.40
C GLN A 115 -1.05 0.93 13.08
N ILE A 116 -1.31 2.11 12.55
CA ILE A 116 -2.00 2.24 11.26
C ILE A 116 -1.10 1.86 10.10
N SER A 117 0.16 2.27 10.13
CA SER A 117 1.11 1.97 9.07
C SER A 117 1.28 0.45 8.89
N ILE A 118 1.42 -0.33 9.97
CA ILE A 118 1.55 -1.80 9.88
C ILE A 118 0.34 -2.47 9.19
N PHE A 119 -0.88 -1.96 9.40
CA PHE A 119 -2.04 -2.43 8.64
C PHE A 119 -2.05 -1.96 7.20
N GLN A 120 -1.63 -0.71 6.95
CA GLN A 120 -1.48 -0.18 5.60
C GLN A 120 -0.46 -0.97 4.77
N TYR A 121 0.65 -1.43 5.37
CA TYR A 121 1.61 -2.31 4.71
C TYR A 121 0.99 -3.63 4.29
N VAL A 122 0.18 -4.26 5.16
CA VAL A 122 -0.59 -5.47 4.82
C VAL A 122 -1.62 -5.17 3.73
N ALA A 123 -2.33 -4.05 3.82
CA ALA A 123 -3.33 -3.65 2.84
C ALA A 123 -2.72 -3.46 1.45
N LEU A 124 -1.60 -2.76 1.35
CA LEU A 124 -0.82 -2.60 0.12
C LEU A 124 -0.32 -3.95 -0.40
N ALA A 125 0.09 -4.85 0.49
CA ALA A 125 0.54 -6.18 0.08
C ALA A 125 -0.59 -6.96 -0.61
N VAL A 126 -1.80 -6.91 -0.07
CA VAL A 126 -2.97 -7.60 -0.63
C VAL A 126 -3.50 -6.90 -1.88
N SER A 127 -3.72 -5.58 -1.84
CA SER A 127 -4.33 -4.83 -2.94
C SER A 127 -3.48 -4.84 -4.21
N LEU A 128 -2.16 -4.75 -4.09
CA LEU A 128 -1.26 -4.77 -5.25
C LEU A 128 -0.96 -6.19 -5.78
N SER A 129 -1.25 -7.22 -4.99
CA SER A 129 -1.02 -8.61 -5.40
C SER A 129 -2.17 -9.19 -6.23
N THR A 130 -3.35 -8.56 -6.21
CA THR A 130 -4.44 -8.87 -7.14
C THR A 130 -4.11 -8.37 -8.55
N ALA A 131 -3.43 -9.20 -9.35
CA ALA A 131 -2.96 -8.82 -10.68
C ALA A 131 -3.49 -9.72 -11.81
N ALA A 132 -4.79 -10.03 -11.79
CA ALA A 132 -5.47 -10.40 -13.03
C ALA A 132 -5.24 -9.28 -14.06
N PRO A 133 -4.78 -9.54 -15.29
CA PRO A 133 -4.89 -10.80 -16.06
C PRO A 133 -3.61 -11.65 -16.16
N TYR A 134 -2.49 -11.28 -15.53
CA TYR A 134 -1.20 -11.92 -15.80
C TYR A 134 -0.75 -12.91 -14.73
N ARG A 135 -1.26 -12.77 -13.49
CA ARG A 135 -0.89 -13.62 -12.35
C ARG A 135 -2.09 -14.42 -11.86
N ARG A 136 -1.83 -15.55 -11.21
CA ARG A 136 -2.87 -16.30 -10.49
C ARG A 136 -3.42 -15.48 -9.32
N PRO A 137 -4.67 -15.75 -8.90
CA PRO A 137 -5.23 -15.10 -7.74
C PRO A 137 -4.49 -15.49 -6.46
N LEU A 138 -4.49 -14.56 -5.49
CA LEU A 138 -3.74 -14.65 -4.24
C LEU A 138 -3.93 -15.94 -3.46
N TYR A 139 -5.15 -16.48 -3.45
CA TYR A 139 -5.50 -17.68 -2.69
C TYR A 139 -4.76 -18.94 -3.18
N THR A 140 -4.17 -18.92 -4.37
CA THR A 140 -3.36 -20.04 -4.87
C THR A 140 -1.98 -20.09 -4.24
N ASN A 141 -1.49 -18.98 -3.67
CA ASN A 141 -0.21 -18.91 -3.01
C ASN A 141 -0.38 -19.18 -1.51
N VAL A 142 -0.21 -20.45 -1.12
CA VAL A 142 -0.36 -20.89 0.27
C VAL A 142 0.61 -20.16 1.20
N TRP A 143 1.84 -19.88 0.76
CA TRP A 143 2.82 -19.13 1.55
C TRP A 143 2.38 -17.69 1.83
N PHE A 144 1.77 -17.05 0.83
CA PHE A 144 1.18 -15.72 1.01
C PHE A 144 0.02 -15.75 2.00
N LEU A 145 -0.87 -16.74 1.91
CA LEU A 145 -1.98 -16.91 2.84
C LEU A 145 -1.52 -17.21 4.27
N LEU A 146 -0.48 -18.04 4.43
CA LEU A 146 0.14 -18.32 5.73
C LEU A 146 0.78 -17.06 6.33
N ALA A 147 1.55 -16.31 5.55
CA ALA A 147 2.14 -15.05 6.00
C ALA A 147 1.04 -14.05 6.42
N LEU A 148 -0.03 -13.92 5.64
CA LEU A 148 -1.20 -13.11 6.01
C LEU A 148 -1.86 -13.60 7.31
N GLY A 149 -2.09 -14.91 7.42
CA GLY A 149 -2.73 -15.55 8.58
C GLY A 149 -1.92 -15.47 9.87
N ILE A 150 -0.62 -15.17 9.80
CA ILE A 150 0.25 -14.96 10.96
C ILE A 150 0.42 -13.47 11.25
N LEU A 151 0.79 -12.67 10.23
CA LEU A 151 1.14 -11.26 10.40
C LEU A 151 -0.08 -10.38 10.67
N PHE A 152 -1.23 -10.68 10.07
CA PHE A 152 -2.44 -9.88 10.28
C PHE A 152 -2.97 -10.02 11.72
N PRO A 153 -3.14 -11.23 12.29
CA PRO A 153 -3.47 -11.37 13.71
C PRO A 153 -2.41 -10.80 14.65
N LEU A 154 -1.12 -10.92 14.30
CA LEU A 154 -0.04 -10.30 15.08
C LEU A 154 -0.21 -8.77 15.14
N ASN A 155 -0.50 -8.11 14.02
CA ASN A 155 -0.76 -6.68 13.99
C ASN A 155 -2.01 -6.30 14.80
N ILE A 156 -3.11 -7.08 14.70
CA ILE A 156 -4.31 -6.89 15.53
C ILE A 156 -3.96 -6.98 17.02
N TYR A 157 -3.18 -7.98 17.41
CA TYR A 157 -2.72 -8.15 18.78
C TYR A 157 -1.90 -6.96 19.26
N LEU A 158 -0.93 -6.50 18.45
CA LEU A 158 -0.10 -5.32 18.74
C LEU A 158 -0.93 -4.03 18.88
N THR A 159 -2.10 -3.94 18.25
CA THR A 159 -2.98 -2.77 18.37
C THR A 159 -3.92 -2.86 19.56
N LEU A 160 -4.57 -4.01 19.79
CA LEU A 160 -5.68 -4.11 20.74
C LEU A 160 -5.25 -4.20 22.21
N ALA A 161 -4.10 -4.79 22.52
CA ALA A 161 -3.72 -5.01 23.91
C ALA A 161 -2.21 -4.92 24.11
N PRO A 162 -1.75 -4.20 25.16
CA PRO A 162 -0.53 -4.57 25.86
C PRO A 162 -0.86 -5.83 26.65
N ALA A 163 -1.03 -6.97 25.98
CA ALA A 163 -1.40 -8.18 26.69
C ALA A 163 -0.27 -8.51 27.68
N HIS A 164 -0.65 -8.77 28.93
CA HIS A 164 0.26 -9.03 30.04
C HIS A 164 1.33 -10.10 29.75
N TRP A 165 1.11 -10.94 28.73
CA TRP A 165 2.08 -11.94 28.29
C TRP A 165 3.24 -11.39 27.45
N TRP A 166 3.05 -10.37 26.60
CA TRP A 166 4.12 -9.83 25.71
C TRP A 166 4.41 -8.34 25.96
N THR A 167 4.53 -7.94 27.22
CA THR A 167 4.98 -6.58 27.59
C THR A 167 6.36 -6.26 27.02
N TRP A 168 7.25 -7.26 26.97
CA TRP A 168 8.60 -7.13 26.40
C TRP A 168 8.57 -6.65 24.95
N LEU A 169 7.59 -7.08 24.14
CA LEU A 169 7.48 -6.72 22.74
C LEU A 169 7.04 -5.25 22.56
N TRP A 170 6.13 -4.79 23.41
CA TRP A 170 5.69 -3.39 23.46
C TRP A 170 6.83 -2.46 23.91
N GLU A 171 7.59 -2.88 24.92
CA GLU A 171 8.76 -2.14 25.40
C GLU A 171 9.86 -2.08 24.34
N TRP A 172 10.09 -3.19 23.63
CA TRP A 172 11.04 -3.30 22.52
C TRP A 172 10.65 -2.41 21.35
N LEU A 173 9.36 -2.40 20.97
CA LEU A 173 8.81 -1.49 19.96
C LEU A 173 8.62 -0.04 20.47
N GLN A 174 8.96 0.24 21.74
CA GLN A 174 8.87 1.56 22.36
C GLN A 174 7.49 2.22 22.21
N MET A 175 6.42 1.41 22.24
CA MET A 175 5.05 1.89 22.09
C MET A 175 4.49 2.36 23.44
N LYS A 176 3.68 3.43 23.40
CA LYS A 176 2.99 3.96 24.59
C LYS A 176 1.59 3.34 24.67
N PRO A 177 1.24 2.62 25.75
CA PRO A 177 -0.08 2.00 25.86
C PRO A 177 -1.18 3.05 25.91
N HIS A 178 -2.27 2.79 25.18
CA HIS A 178 -3.48 3.60 25.25
C HIS A 178 -4.36 3.12 26.42
N PRO A 179 -4.96 4.03 27.20
CA PRO A 179 -5.78 3.66 28.36
C PRO A 179 -7.14 3.08 27.96
N SER A 180 -7.61 3.29 26.71
CA SER A 180 -8.94 2.86 26.28
C SER A 180 -8.88 1.79 25.18
N LEU A 181 -9.54 0.66 25.43
CA LEU A 181 -9.68 -0.42 24.46
C LEU A 181 -10.53 0.01 23.25
N TRP A 182 -11.57 0.81 23.48
CA TRP A 182 -12.44 1.34 22.43
C TRP A 182 -11.68 2.15 21.40
N PHE A 183 -10.68 2.93 21.83
CA PHE A 183 -9.81 3.65 20.91
C PHE A 183 -9.01 2.68 20.03
N SER A 184 -8.43 1.65 20.63
CA SER A 184 -7.65 0.63 19.89
C SER A 184 -8.52 -0.13 18.88
N VAL A 185 -9.76 -0.47 19.24
CA VAL A 185 -10.73 -1.05 18.31
C VAL A 185 -11.04 -0.09 17.16
N ALA A 186 -11.25 1.20 17.45
CA ALA A 186 -11.50 2.21 16.41
C ALA A 186 -10.32 2.35 15.43
N ILE A 187 -9.08 2.19 15.90
CA ILE A 187 -7.89 2.16 15.02
C ILE A 187 -7.93 0.94 14.07
N VAL A 188 -8.29 -0.24 14.58
CA VAL A 188 -8.44 -1.46 13.76
C VAL A 188 -9.58 -1.29 12.75
N GLU A 189 -10.71 -0.72 13.15
CA GLU A 189 -11.83 -0.42 12.24
C GLU A 189 -11.42 0.57 11.14
N LEU A 190 -10.70 1.63 11.51
CA LEU A 190 -10.18 2.62 10.57
C LEU A 190 -9.21 1.97 9.56
N ALA A 191 -8.34 1.07 10.04
CA ALA A 191 -7.46 0.28 9.20
C ALA A 191 -8.21 -0.68 8.26
N LEU A 192 -9.30 -1.29 8.73
CA LEU A 192 -10.17 -2.12 7.90
C LEU A 192 -10.82 -1.29 6.78
N PHE A 193 -11.32 -0.09 7.09
CA PHE A 193 -11.85 0.82 6.07
C PHE A 193 -10.78 1.24 5.05
N ASN A 194 -9.57 1.54 5.51
CA ASN A 194 -8.43 1.82 4.62
C ASN A 194 -8.17 0.66 3.66
N PHE A 195 -8.14 -0.57 4.18
CA PHE A 195 -7.97 -1.79 3.39
C PHE A 195 -9.07 -1.96 2.34
N LEU A 196 -10.34 -1.83 2.74
CA LEU A 196 -11.48 -1.98 1.84
C LEU A 196 -11.40 -0.96 0.70
N ILE A 197 -11.16 0.32 1.00
CA ILE A 197 -11.07 1.37 -0.01
C ILE A 197 -9.84 1.17 -0.90
N SER A 198 -8.68 0.83 -0.33
CA SER A 198 -7.46 0.51 -1.09
C SER A 198 -7.68 -0.65 -2.08
N HIS A 199 -8.36 -1.70 -1.62
CA HIS A 199 -8.67 -2.87 -2.45
C HIS A 199 -9.68 -2.55 -3.55
N LEU A 200 -10.73 -1.78 -3.24
CA LEU A 200 -11.71 -1.33 -4.23
C LEU A 200 -11.08 -0.41 -5.28
N LEU A 201 -10.14 0.46 -4.86
CA LEU A 201 -9.43 1.36 -5.74
C LEU A 201 -8.60 0.60 -6.78
N GLU A 202 -7.85 -0.42 -6.34
CA GLU A 202 -7.02 -1.24 -7.23
C GLU A 202 -7.84 -2.20 -8.08
N GLY A 203 -8.88 -2.82 -7.50
CA GLY A 203 -9.70 -3.83 -8.18
C GLY A 203 -10.71 -3.27 -9.18
N TYR A 204 -11.35 -2.15 -8.86
CA TYR A 204 -12.49 -1.63 -9.64
C TYR A 204 -12.20 -0.27 -10.29
N ILE A 205 -11.66 0.69 -9.54
CA ILE A 205 -11.52 2.07 -10.01
C ILE A 205 -10.42 2.18 -11.06
N LEU A 206 -9.23 1.65 -10.78
CA LEU A 206 -8.08 1.76 -11.69
C LEU A 206 -8.25 1.00 -13.02
N PRO A 207 -8.87 -0.21 -13.07
CA PRO A 207 -9.13 -0.91 -14.32
C PRO A 207 -10.30 -0.33 -15.13
N SER A 208 -11.16 0.50 -14.51
CA SER A 208 -12.37 1.05 -15.12
C SER A 208 -12.10 1.88 -16.39
N GLU A 209 -13.11 1.95 -17.26
CA GLU A 209 -13.06 2.77 -18.46
C GLU A 209 -12.94 4.27 -18.14
N CYS A 210 -13.42 4.72 -16.97
CA CYS A 210 -13.30 6.10 -16.50
C CYS A 210 -11.83 6.55 -16.42
N VAL A 211 -10.97 5.72 -15.81
CA VAL A 211 -9.54 6.00 -15.73
C VAL A 211 -8.89 5.96 -17.12
N ARG A 212 -9.35 5.10 -18.03
CA ARG A 212 -8.85 5.10 -19.42
C ARG A 212 -9.24 6.35 -20.19
N VAL A 213 -10.40 6.93 -19.92
CA VAL A 213 -10.84 8.22 -20.51
C VAL A 213 -10.01 9.36 -19.94
N LEU A 214 -9.86 9.43 -18.62
CA LEU A 214 -9.01 10.41 -17.92
C LEU A 214 -7.55 10.34 -18.42
N LEU A 215 -6.99 9.14 -18.53
CA LEU A 215 -5.64 8.91 -19.05
C LEU A 215 -5.51 9.29 -20.53
N ARG A 216 -6.57 9.12 -21.34
CA ARG A 216 -6.57 9.58 -22.75
C ARG A 216 -6.56 11.09 -22.84
N TRP A 217 -7.32 11.75 -21.97
CA TRP A 217 -7.38 13.21 -21.87
C TRP A 217 -6.04 13.79 -21.42
N VAL A 218 -5.46 13.27 -20.34
CA VAL A 218 -4.14 13.69 -19.82
C VAL A 218 -3.00 13.38 -20.81
N ARG A 219 -3.07 12.26 -21.54
CA ARG A 219 -2.01 11.90 -22.49
C ARG A 219 -2.04 12.70 -23.80
N CYS A 220 -3.11 13.45 -24.12
CA CYS A 220 -3.27 14.20 -25.38
C CYS A 220 -2.64 13.51 -26.61
N LYS A 221 -2.81 12.18 -26.73
CA LYS A 221 -2.09 11.39 -27.74
C LYS A 221 -2.86 11.39 -29.04
N THR A 222 -2.47 12.29 -29.93
CA THR A 222 -3.05 12.44 -31.27
C THR A 222 -2.53 11.43 -32.29
N LYS A 223 -1.37 10.76 -32.06
CA LYS A 223 -0.80 9.76 -33.01
C LYS A 223 -0.10 8.55 -32.33
N PRO A 224 -0.15 7.35 -32.94
CA PRO A 224 0.52 6.15 -32.42
C PRO A 224 2.04 6.18 -32.68
N ARG A 225 2.87 6.09 -31.64
CA ARG A 225 4.35 6.17 -31.72
C ARG A 225 5.04 5.00 -32.45
N ASN A 226 4.34 3.89 -32.73
CA ASN A 226 4.96 2.71 -33.35
C ASN A 226 5.21 2.94 -34.85
N LYS A 227 6.49 2.89 -35.26
CA LYS A 227 6.91 2.91 -36.68
C LYS A 227 6.14 1.89 -37.52
N TYR A 228 5.86 0.69 -36.97
CA TYR A 228 5.04 -0.33 -37.64
C TYR A 228 3.62 0.15 -37.97
N LYS A 229 2.95 0.90 -37.10
CA LYS A 229 1.59 1.41 -37.37
C LYS A 229 1.60 2.52 -38.41
N HIS A 230 2.66 3.34 -38.43
CA HIS A 230 2.90 4.30 -39.49
C HIS A 230 3.16 3.61 -40.83
N LEU A 231 3.97 2.56 -40.83
CA LEU A 231 4.22 1.72 -42.01
C LEU A 231 2.92 1.06 -42.51
N LEU A 232 2.09 0.54 -41.61
CA LEU A 232 0.81 -0.07 -41.97
C LEU A 232 -0.19 0.92 -42.55
N SER A 233 -0.21 2.18 -42.07
CA SER A 233 -1.03 3.24 -42.65
C SER A 233 -0.49 3.78 -43.98
N SER A 234 0.81 3.59 -44.26
CA SER A 234 1.40 3.93 -45.56
C SER A 234 1.30 2.80 -46.59
N ILE A 235 0.85 1.60 -46.19
CA ILE A 235 0.59 0.51 -47.13
C ILE A 235 -0.74 0.79 -47.85
N PRO A 236 -0.76 0.81 -49.19
CA PRO A 236 -2.00 0.98 -49.94
C PRO A 236 -2.97 -0.19 -49.69
N PRO A 237 -4.30 0.04 -49.76
CA PRO A 237 -5.32 -0.97 -49.43
C PRO A 237 -5.30 -2.22 -50.33
N ASN A 238 -4.59 -2.19 -51.46
CA ASN A 238 -4.52 -3.29 -52.44
C ASN A 238 -3.35 -4.28 -52.21
N TRP A 239 -2.80 -4.34 -51.00
CA TRP A 239 -1.71 -5.24 -50.66
C TRP A 239 -2.21 -6.53 -49.97
N PRO A 240 -1.70 -7.72 -50.33
CA PRO A 240 -0.70 -8.00 -51.36
C PRO A 240 -1.34 -8.03 -52.76
N PHE A 241 -0.57 -7.63 -53.78
CA PHE A 241 -0.95 -7.82 -55.17
C PHE A 241 -0.99 -9.32 -55.47
N THR A 242 -2.13 -9.98 -55.27
CA THR A 242 -2.36 -11.32 -55.81
C THR A 242 -2.56 -11.17 -57.30
N SER A 243 -1.50 -11.40 -58.08
CA SER A 243 -1.59 -11.58 -59.52
C SER A 243 -2.32 -12.89 -59.79
N HIS A 244 -3.65 -12.87 -59.81
CA HIS A 244 -4.42 -13.86 -60.52
C HIS A 244 -4.42 -13.44 -61.99
N SER A 245 -3.40 -13.91 -62.70
CA SER A 245 -3.41 -14.11 -64.15
C SER A 245 -4.46 -15.14 -64.54
#